data_AF-A0A956QVP3-F1
#
_entry.id   AF-A0A956QVP3-F1
#
_cell.length_a   1.000
_cell.length_b   1.000
_cell.length_c   1.000
_cell.angle_alpha   90.00
_cell.angle_beta   90.00
_cell.angle_gamma   90.00
#
_symmetry.space_group_name_H-M   'P 1'
#
loop_
_entity.id
_entity.type
_entity.pdbx_description
1 polymer ?
#
loop_
_entity_poly.entity_id
_entity_poly.type
_entity_poly.pdbx_seq_one_letter_code
_entity_poly.pdbx_strand_id
1 'polypeptide(L)'
;MNANLNSLESGTPDSPLSDCREQISLIDRQIALLLEKRLELAREIGRIKESAGIPVRDENRESEVIEIVAESLAQPELRAPVARIYRRIMRECRLLQSPEPDKAGQTAQNTYKVLK
;
A
#
# COMPACT_ATOMS: atom_id res chain seq x y z
N MET A 1 39.45 -33.88 29.07
CA MET A 1 38.48 -32.85 29.50
C MET A 1 39.05 -31.51 29.11
N ASN A 2 38.43 -30.82 28.16
CA ASN A 2 38.46 -29.36 28.00
C ASN A 2 37.32 -29.01 27.06
N ALA A 3 36.18 -28.69 27.66
CA ALA A 3 35.02 -28.16 26.95
C ALA A 3 35.40 -26.76 26.46
N ASN A 4 35.57 -26.61 25.15
CA ASN A 4 35.76 -25.31 24.53
C ASN A 4 34.40 -24.61 24.49
N LEU A 5 34.29 -23.51 25.24
CA LEU A 5 33.12 -22.64 25.38
C LEU A 5 32.89 -21.86 24.07
N ASN A 6 32.39 -22.55 23.04
CA ASN A 6 31.64 -21.88 21.98
C ASN A 6 30.19 -21.80 22.45
N SER A 7 29.88 -20.75 23.19
CA SER A 7 28.51 -20.38 23.51
C SER A 7 28.49 -18.87 23.71
N LEU A 8 27.57 -18.21 23.01
CA LEU A 8 27.23 -16.78 23.06
C LEU A 8 27.84 -15.89 21.95
N GLU A 9 27.71 -16.31 20.69
CA GLU A 9 27.31 -15.34 19.64
C GLU A 9 25.77 -15.25 19.65
N SER A 10 25.22 -14.71 20.74
CA SER A 10 23.84 -14.20 20.71
C SER A 10 23.92 -12.82 20.06
N GLY A 11 23.55 -12.73 18.78
CA GLY A 11 23.47 -11.47 18.05
C GLY A 11 22.72 -10.43 18.87
N THR A 12 23.35 -9.28 19.09
CA THR A 12 22.79 -8.20 19.89
C THR A 12 21.42 -7.78 19.32
N PRO A 13 20.32 -7.92 20.08
CA PRO A 13 18.99 -7.47 19.66
C PRO A 13 18.89 -5.95 19.51
N ASP A 14 19.87 -5.20 20.02
CA ASP A 14 19.82 -3.75 20.21
C ASP A 14 20.79 -3.03 19.26
N SER A 15 20.58 -3.13 17.94
CA SER A 15 21.27 -2.23 16.99
C SER A 15 20.31 -1.12 16.56
N PRO A 16 20.77 0.13 16.35
CA PRO A 16 19.92 1.21 15.82
C PRO A 16 19.16 0.83 14.53
N LEU A 17 19.69 -0.12 13.77
CA LEU A 17 19.02 -0.71 12.60
C LEU A 17 17.79 -1.55 12.99
N SER A 18 17.87 -2.34 14.06
CA SER A 18 16.76 -3.13 14.58
C SER A 18 15.61 -2.21 15.00
N ASP A 19 15.92 -1.16 15.77
CA ASP A 19 14.93 -0.18 16.23
C ASP A 19 14.21 0.51 15.05
N CYS A 20 14.95 0.90 14.02
CA CYS A 20 14.35 1.45 12.80
C CYS A 20 13.42 0.45 12.11
N ARG A 21 13.81 -0.83 12.03
CA ARG A 21 12.99 -1.88 11.40
C ARG A 21 11.72 -2.17 12.19
N GLU A 22 11.77 -2.14 13.51
CA GLU A 22 10.59 -2.30 14.36
C GLU A 22 9.61 -1.15 14.20
N GLN A 23 10.11 0.09 14.16
CA GLN A 23 9.28 1.27 13.90
C GLN A 23 8.62 1.21 12.52
N ILE A 24 9.39 0.84 11.48
CA ILE A 24 8.83 0.64 10.13
C ILE A 24 7.76 -0.46 10.15
N SER A 25 8.03 -1.59 10.82
CA SER A 25 7.07 -2.70 10.91
C SER A 25 5.76 -2.29 11.59
N LEU A 26 5.82 -1.40 12.58
CA LEU A 26 4.63 -0.84 13.22
C LEU A 26 3.86 0.06 12.25
N ILE A 27 4.56 0.95 11.53
CA ILE A 27 3.96 1.83 10.53
C ILE A 27 3.32 1.02 9.40
N ASP A 28 3.99 -0.03 8.92
CA ASP A 28 3.49 -0.89 7.83
C ASP A 28 2.17 -1.57 8.21
N ARG A 29 2.02 -2.01 9.47
CA ARG A 29 0.74 -2.53 9.97
C ARG A 29 -0.36 -1.47 9.94
N GLN A 30 -0.04 -0.22 10.28
CA GLN A 30 -1.01 0.88 10.21
C GLN A 30 -1.37 1.20 8.75
N ILE A 31 -0.38 1.24 7.85
CA ILE A 31 -0.59 1.43 6.41
C ILE A 31 -1.51 0.34 5.86
N ALA A 32 -1.29 -0.93 6.21
CA ALA A 32 -2.13 -2.04 5.76
C ALA A 32 -3.60 -1.83 6.16
N LEU A 33 -3.88 -1.48 7.42
CA LEU A 33 -5.24 -1.22 7.91
C LEU A 33 -5.88 0.01 7.24
N LEU A 34 -5.10 1.06 6.97
CA LEU A 34 -5.60 2.24 6.25
C LEU A 34 -5.91 1.94 4.78
N LEU A 35 -5.07 1.12 4.13
CA LEU A 35 -5.29 0.67 2.77
C LEU A 35 -6.52 -0.22 2.66
N GLU A 36 -6.73 -1.15 3.60
CA GLU A 36 -7.94 -1.97 3.67
C GLU A 36 -9.20 -1.11 3.68
N LYS A 37 -9.31 -0.17 4.63
CA LYS A 37 -10.44 0.77 4.71
C LYS A 37 -10.63 1.57 3.43
N ARG A 38 -9.53 2.05 2.83
CA ARG A 38 -9.58 2.82 1.57
C ARG A 38 -10.10 1.98 0.41
N LEU A 39 -9.71 0.72 0.33
CA LEU A 39 -10.13 -0.21 -0.73
C LEU A 39 -11.59 -0.64 -0.54
N GLU A 40 -12.07 -0.77 0.68
CA GLU A 40 -13.50 -0.99 0.98
C GLU A 40 -14.36 0.19 0.50
N LEU A 41 -13.94 1.42 0.81
CA LEU A 41 -14.60 2.63 0.30
C LEU A 41 -14.56 2.70 -1.23
N ALA A 42 -13.45 2.29 -1.85
CA ALA A 42 -13.36 2.22 -3.30
C ALA A 42 -14.40 1.24 -3.88
N ARG A 43 -14.62 0.07 -3.27
CA ARG A 43 -15.67 -0.87 -3.69
C ARG A 43 -17.06 -0.27 -3.58
N GLU A 44 -17.35 0.47 -2.50
CA GLU A 44 -18.63 1.18 -2.34
C GLU A 44 -18.81 2.24 -3.43
N ILE A 45 -17.78 3.05 -3.70
CA ILE A 45 -17.78 4.03 -4.79
C ILE A 45 -18.06 3.34 -6.14
N GLY A 46 -17.51 2.15 -6.37
CA GLY A 46 -17.77 1.35 -7.56
C GLY A 46 -19.26 1.03 -7.73
N ARG A 47 -19.91 0.54 -6.68
CA ARG A 47 -21.36 0.26 -6.67
C ARG A 47 -22.21 1.52 -6.91
N ILE A 48 -21.81 2.64 -6.32
CA ILE A 48 -22.48 3.93 -6.53
C ILE A 48 -22.33 4.38 -8.00
N LYS A 49 -21.12 4.34 -8.54
CA LYS A 49 -20.84 4.73 -9.93
C LYS A 49 -21.58 3.84 -10.93
N GLU A 50 -21.59 2.53 -10.70
CA GLU A 50 -22.32 1.57 -11.53
C GLU A 50 -23.83 1.89 -11.55
N SER A 51 -24.45 2.08 -10.39
CA SER A 51 -25.89 2.40 -10.31
C SER A 51 -26.24 3.77 -10.92
N ALA A 52 -25.29 4.71 -10.94
CA ALA A 52 -25.44 6.03 -11.54
C ALA A 52 -24.97 6.12 -13.01
N GLY A 53 -24.43 5.04 -13.59
CA GLY A 53 -23.85 5.05 -14.95
C GLY A 53 -22.61 5.94 -15.09
N ILE A 54 -21.89 6.21 -14.00
CA ILE A 54 -20.68 7.04 -13.98
C ILE A 54 -19.47 6.16 -14.31
N PRO A 55 -18.55 6.61 -15.19
CA PRO A 55 -17.31 5.89 -15.46
C PRO A 55 -16.46 5.67 -14.19
N VAL A 56 -15.84 4.49 -14.09
CA VAL A 56 -14.93 4.17 -12.97
C VAL A 56 -13.74 5.12 -12.92
N ARG A 57 -13.13 5.41 -14.07
CA ARG A 57 -11.96 6.29 -14.15
C ARG A 57 -12.39 7.76 -14.22
N ASP A 58 -11.92 8.53 -13.25
CA ASP A 58 -12.05 9.99 -13.18
C ASP A 58 -10.66 10.58 -13.01
N GLU A 59 -10.04 11.00 -14.12
CA GLU A 59 -8.65 11.47 -14.12
C GLU A 59 -8.46 12.77 -13.33
N ASN A 60 -9.47 13.64 -13.34
CA ASN A 60 -9.44 14.89 -12.59
C ASN A 60 -9.45 14.60 -11.10
N ARG A 61 -10.38 13.76 -10.64
CA ARG A 61 -10.45 13.39 -9.23
C ARG A 61 -9.20 12.64 -8.77
N GLU A 62 -8.64 11.78 -9.60
CA GLU A 62 -7.39 11.08 -9.27
C GLU A 62 -6.21 12.03 -9.09
N SER A 63 -6.05 12.97 -10.02
CA SER A 63 -4.98 13.96 -9.99
C SER A 63 -5.09 14.85 -8.76
N GLU A 64 -6.30 15.34 -8.47
CA GLU A 64 -6.60 16.17 -7.29
C GLU A 64 -6.21 15.45 -5.98
N VAL A 65 -6.58 14.17 -5.82
CA VAL A 65 -6.24 13.44 -4.58
C VAL A 65 -4.73 13.22 -4.48
N ILE A 66 -4.04 12.95 -5.59
CA ILE A 66 -2.57 12.78 -5.60
C ILE A 66 -1.89 14.09 -5.19
N GLU A 67 -2.36 15.23 -5.72
CA GLU A 67 -1.86 16.57 -5.37
C GLU A 67 -2.08 16.86 -3.89
N ILE A 68 -3.31 16.71 -3.38
CA ILE A 68 -3.64 16.95 -1.97
C ILE A 68 -2.75 16.13 -1.04
N VAL A 69 -2.58 14.84 -1.32
CA VAL A 69 -1.74 13.96 -0.49
C VAL A 69 -0.27 14.36 -0.54
N ALA A 70 0.25 14.68 -1.73
CA ALA A 70 1.63 15.13 -1.85
C ALA A 70 1.85 16.47 -1.11
N GLU A 71 0.95 17.44 -1.27
CA GLU A 71 1.08 18.77 -0.68
C GLU A 71 0.92 18.77 0.84
N SER A 72 0.21 17.79 1.41
CA SER A 72 0.07 17.60 2.86
C SER A 72 1.38 17.26 3.58
N LEU A 73 2.44 16.89 2.85
CA LEU A 73 3.72 16.53 3.44
C LEU A 73 4.56 17.76 3.78
N ALA A 74 5.09 17.79 5.00
CA ALA A 74 5.98 18.84 5.48
C ALA A 74 7.35 18.85 4.76
N GLN A 75 7.83 17.69 4.32
CA GLN A 75 9.11 17.53 3.62
C GLN A 75 8.88 17.51 2.09
N PRO A 76 9.26 18.57 1.35
CA PRO A 76 9.03 18.66 -0.09
C PRO A 76 9.64 17.51 -0.91
N GLU A 77 10.77 16.97 -0.47
CA GLU A 77 11.48 15.86 -1.09
C GLU A 77 10.69 14.54 -1.09
N LEU A 78 9.75 14.39 -0.15
CA LEU A 78 8.89 13.20 -0.05
C LEU A 78 7.66 13.26 -0.96
N ARG A 79 7.33 14.43 -1.50
CA ARG A 79 6.12 14.64 -2.34
C ARG A 79 6.11 13.76 -3.57
N ALA A 80 7.20 13.75 -4.33
CA ALA A 80 7.28 12.94 -5.56
C ALA A 80 7.25 11.42 -5.29
N PRO A 81 7.99 10.87 -4.31
CA PRO A 81 7.83 9.48 -3.88
C PRO A 81 6.40 9.11 -3.46
N VAL A 82 5.75 9.91 -2.62
CA VAL A 82 4.39 9.64 -2.15
C VAL A 82 3.38 9.72 -3.29
N ALA A 83 3.51 10.69 -4.20
CA ALA A 83 2.66 10.77 -5.39
C ALA A 83 2.77 9.51 -6.27
N ARG A 84 3.95 8.88 -6.38
CA ARG A 84 4.11 7.61 -7.11
C ARG A 84 3.40 6.45 -6.43
N ILE A 85 3.51 6.35 -5.10
CA ILE A 85 2.79 5.33 -4.32
C ILE A 85 1.28 5.52 -4.49
N TYR A 86 0.81 6.76 -4.39
CA TYR A 86 -0.61 7.05 -4.45
C TYR A 86 -1.24 6.77 -5.82
N ARG A 87 -0.49 7.00 -6.91
CA ARG A 87 -0.88 6.53 -8.26
C ARG A 87 -1.10 5.03 -8.33
N ARG A 88 -0.27 4.25 -7.63
CA ARG A 88 -0.46 2.79 -7.57
C ARG A 88 -1.68 2.41 -6.75
N ILE A 89 -1.90 3.07 -5.61
CA ILE A 89 -3.10 2.88 -4.79
C ILE A 89 -4.37 3.17 -5.62
N MET A 90 -4.41 4.28 -6.37
CA MET A 90 -5.54 4.62 -7.25
C MET A 90 -5.79 3.55 -8.32
N ARG A 91 -4.73 2.99 -8.91
CA ARG A 91 -4.84 1.89 -9.85
C ARG A 91 -5.54 0.68 -9.24
N GLU A 92 -5.14 0.24 -8.05
CA GLU A 92 -5.78 -0.90 -7.38
C GLU A 92 -7.24 -0.60 -7.01
N CYS A 93 -7.54 0.64 -6.59
CA CYS A 93 -8.92 1.06 -6.33
C CYS A 93 -9.82 1.02 -7.56
N ARG A 94 -9.31 1.35 -8.75
CA ARG A 94 -10.09 1.21 -10.00
C ARG A 94 -10.37 -0.24 -10.31
N LEU A 95 -9.38 -1.12 -10.16
CA LEU A 95 -9.54 -2.56 -10.42
C LEU A 95 -10.63 -3.18 -9.51
N LEU A 96 -10.80 -2.68 -8.29
CA LEU A 96 -11.86 -3.11 -7.38
C LEU A 96 -13.23 -2.48 -7.65
N GLN A 97 -13.28 -1.35 -8.36
CA GLN A 97 -14.52 -0.65 -8.70
C GLN A 97 -15.22 -1.30 -9.91
N SER A 98 -14.48 -2.00 -10.76
CA SER A 98 -15.03 -2.67 -11.94
C SER A 98 -15.41 -4.12 -11.61
N PRO A 99 -16.62 -4.58 -11.94
CA PRO A 99 -17.02 -5.98 -11.78
C PRO A 99 -16.30 -6.93 -12.76
N GLU A 100 -15.76 -6.41 -13.86
CA GLU A 100 -14.84 -7.15 -14.73
C GLU A 100 -13.46 -6.47 -14.77
N PRO A 101 -12.36 -7.24 -14.69
CA PRO A 101 -11.04 -6.69 -14.87
C PRO A 101 -10.91 -6.15 -16.29
N ASP A 102 -10.56 -4.87 -16.41
CA ASP A 102 -10.04 -4.26 -17.63
C ASP A 102 -9.09 -5.27 -18.31
N LYS A 103 -9.35 -5.63 -19.58
CA LYS A 103 -8.61 -6.68 -20.31
C LYS A 103 -7.11 -6.37 -20.48
N ALA A 104 -6.65 -5.20 -20.03
CA ALA A 104 -5.23 -4.84 -19.88
C ALA A 104 -4.59 -5.28 -18.54
N GLY A 105 -5.36 -5.83 -17.59
CA GLY A 105 -4.96 -6.12 -16.21
C GLY A 105 -4.69 -7.60 -15.85
N GLN A 106 -4.76 -8.51 -16.83
CA GLN A 106 -4.75 -9.97 -16.62
C GLN A 106 -3.50 -10.52 -15.88
N THR A 107 -2.44 -9.74 -15.71
CA THR A 107 -1.20 -10.20 -15.05
C THR A 107 -1.26 -10.16 -13.50
N ALA A 108 -2.18 -9.40 -12.88
CA ALA A 108 -2.14 -9.19 -11.41
C ALA A 108 -3.01 -10.16 -10.59
N GLN A 109 -3.97 -10.86 -11.20
CA GLN A 109 -4.84 -11.80 -10.48
C GLN A 109 -4.13 -13.12 -10.11
N ASN A 110 -2.95 -13.40 -10.66
CA ASN A 110 -2.24 -14.66 -10.39
C ASN A 110 -1.35 -14.62 -9.12
N THR A 111 -1.19 -13.47 -8.46
CA THR A 111 -0.30 -13.33 -7.28
C THR A 111 -0.99 -13.56 -5.92
N TYR A 112 -2.33 -13.52 -5.85
CA TYR A 112 -3.04 -13.66 -4.57
C TYR A 112 -3.32 -15.11 -4.13
N LYS A 113 -2.85 -16.11 -4.89
CA LYS A 113 -3.03 -17.53 -4.58
C LYS A 113 -1.89 -18.17 -3.77
N VAL A 114 -0.87 -17.39 -3.36
CA VAL A 114 0.37 -17.93 -2.73
C VAL A 114 0.48 -17.61 -1.23
N LEU A 115 -0.55 -17.05 -0.59
CA LEU A 115 -0.55 -16.81 0.85
C LEU A 115 -1.55 -17.71 1.59
N LYS A 116 -1.38 -19.02 1.45
CA LYS A 116 -1.88 -20.05 2.37
C LYS A 116 -0.75 -20.98 2.77
#